data_AF-A0A8J4QDH0-F1
#
_entry.id   AF-A0A8J4QDH0-F1
#
_cell.length_a   1.000
_cell.length_b   1.000
_cell.length_c   1.000
_cell.angle_alpha   90.00
_cell.angle_beta   90.00
_cell.angle_gamma   90.00
#
_symmetry.space_group_name_H-M   'P 1'
#
loop_
_entity.id
_entity.type
_entity.pdbx_description
1 polymer ?
#
loop_
_entity_poly.entity_id
_entity_poly.type
_entity_poly.pdbx_seq_one_letter_code
_entity_poly.pdbx_strand_id
1 'polypeptide(L)'
;KFNPTEFFEDTLIEREYVECTSSAVQGLALFRKFYPKHRRTEIDSSISNAIQYIEDVQEPDGSWYGHWGICYTYGTWFAVGALAACGRNYRNCPALRKTCEFLLSKQLPNGGWGESYQSSQNKVWTNIEGNRANLVQTAWALLSLIDAGQAEIDPTPIHRGVRVLINAQMEDGDFPQQEITGVFMRNCTLNYSSYRNIFPIWALGEYRRQVLFA
;
A
#
# COMPACT_ATOMS: atom_id res chain seq x y z
N LYS A 1 -6.82 -19.97 -20.09
CA LYS A 1 -6.61 -20.78 -21.32
C LYS A 1 -7.18 -20.14 -22.58
N PHE A 2 -8.25 -19.34 -22.50
CA PHE A 2 -8.84 -18.70 -23.68
C PHE A 2 -8.33 -17.28 -23.98
N ASN A 3 -7.36 -16.76 -23.21
CA ASN A 3 -6.89 -15.41 -23.40
C ASN A 3 -6.18 -15.27 -24.76
N PRO A 4 -6.74 -14.50 -25.73
CA PRO A 4 -6.14 -14.36 -27.04
C PRO A 4 -5.03 -13.31 -27.07
N THR A 5 -4.86 -12.52 -26.00
CA THR A 5 -3.79 -11.53 -25.91
C THR A 5 -2.51 -12.21 -25.43
N GLU A 6 -1.44 -12.12 -26.22
CA GLU A 6 -0.16 -12.77 -25.92
C GLU A 6 0.68 -12.04 -24.87
N PHE A 7 0.39 -10.75 -24.65
CA PHE A 7 1.21 -9.85 -23.82
C PHE A 7 0.51 -9.36 -22.55
N PHE A 8 -0.79 -9.58 -22.41
CA PHE A 8 -1.56 -9.26 -21.20
C PHE A 8 -2.06 -10.53 -20.53
N GLU A 9 -1.99 -10.56 -19.20
CA GLU A 9 -2.59 -11.62 -18.39
C GLU A 9 -3.94 -11.20 -17.80
N ASP A 10 -4.76 -12.19 -17.45
CA ASP A 10 -6.03 -12.02 -16.73
C ASP A 10 -7.04 -11.06 -17.41
N THR A 11 -7.07 -11.04 -18.75
CA THR A 11 -7.89 -10.08 -19.53
C THR A 11 -9.35 -10.44 -19.73
N LEU A 12 -9.73 -11.69 -19.44
CA LEU A 12 -11.03 -12.22 -19.85
C LEU A 12 -12.09 -12.28 -18.76
N ILE A 13 -11.67 -12.36 -17.50
CA ILE A 13 -12.57 -12.60 -16.37
C ILE A 13 -12.23 -11.57 -15.31
N GLU A 14 -13.25 -10.82 -14.88
CA GLU A 14 -13.15 -9.92 -13.75
C GLU A 14 -12.95 -10.72 -12.46
N ARG A 15 -11.99 -10.30 -11.63
CA ARG A 15 -11.60 -11.00 -10.42
C ARG A 15 -11.74 -10.10 -9.21
N GLU A 16 -11.72 -10.72 -8.04
CA GLU A 16 -11.61 -9.99 -6.79
C GLU A 16 -10.16 -9.52 -6.62
N TYR A 17 -9.99 -8.25 -6.24
CA TYR A 17 -8.70 -7.62 -6.03
C TYR A 17 -8.67 -6.94 -4.67
N VAL A 18 -7.55 -7.09 -3.96
CA VAL A 18 -7.32 -6.51 -2.63
C VAL A 18 -7.55 -5.00 -2.65
N GLU A 19 -7.14 -4.31 -3.71
CA GLU A 19 -7.22 -2.86 -3.80
C GLU A 19 -8.66 -2.36 -3.91
N CYS A 20 -9.46 -3.02 -4.75
CA CYS A 20 -10.88 -2.73 -4.91
C CYS A 20 -11.67 -3.08 -3.65
N THR A 21 -11.43 -4.26 -3.09
CA THR A 21 -12.06 -4.74 -1.86
C THR A 21 -11.74 -3.83 -0.68
N SER A 22 -10.47 -3.44 -0.53
CA SER A 22 -10.03 -2.52 0.51
C SER A 22 -10.71 -1.16 0.40
N SER A 23 -10.74 -0.59 -0.80
CA SER A 23 -11.40 0.71 -1.05
C SER A 23 -12.87 0.68 -0.65
N ALA A 24 -13.58 -0.41 -1.00
CA ALA A 24 -14.96 -0.61 -0.61
C ALA A 24 -15.13 -0.75 0.92
N VAL A 25 -14.25 -1.52 1.59
CA VAL A 25 -14.28 -1.68 3.05
C VAL A 25 -14.08 -0.35 3.76
N GLN A 26 -13.08 0.43 3.37
CA GLN A 26 -12.80 1.74 3.98
C GLN A 26 -14.00 2.69 3.82
N GLY A 27 -14.59 2.73 2.62
CA GLY A 27 -15.80 3.52 2.35
C GLY A 27 -16.99 3.09 3.19
N LEU A 28 -17.27 1.78 3.27
CA LEU A 28 -18.37 1.24 4.06
C LEU A 28 -18.15 1.42 5.56
N ALA A 29 -16.92 1.22 6.06
CA ALA A 29 -16.57 1.43 7.46
C ALA A 29 -16.80 2.89 7.88
N LEU A 30 -16.40 3.84 7.03
CA LEU A 30 -16.63 5.26 7.25
C LEU A 30 -18.12 5.61 7.16
N PHE A 31 -18.83 5.13 6.13
CA PHE A 31 -20.27 5.35 5.98
C PHE A 31 -21.06 4.82 7.19
N ARG A 32 -20.74 3.62 7.65
CA ARG A 32 -21.34 2.98 8.83
C ARG A 32 -21.15 3.81 10.10
N LYS A 33 -20.04 4.54 10.23
CA LYS A 33 -19.79 5.45 11.36
C LYS A 33 -20.79 6.61 11.39
N PHE A 34 -21.15 7.17 10.24
CA PHE A 34 -22.09 8.28 10.14
C PHE A 34 -23.56 7.85 10.06
N TYR A 35 -23.83 6.66 9.50
CA TYR A 35 -25.19 6.14 9.30
C TYR A 35 -25.37 4.75 9.92
N PRO A 36 -25.24 4.61 11.26
CA PRO A 36 -25.11 3.31 11.92
C PRO A 36 -26.34 2.40 11.82
N LYS A 37 -27.51 2.93 11.44
CA LYS A 37 -28.76 2.16 11.30
C LYS A 37 -29.05 1.75 9.85
N HIS A 38 -28.42 2.36 8.86
CA HIS A 38 -28.71 2.08 7.45
C HIS A 38 -28.08 0.75 7.03
N ARG A 39 -28.90 -0.25 6.70
CA ARG A 39 -28.46 -1.57 6.18
C ARG A 39 -27.34 -2.20 7.01
N ARG A 40 -27.43 -2.06 8.33
CA ARG A 40 -26.35 -2.36 9.27
C ARG A 40 -25.86 -3.80 9.14
N THR A 41 -26.79 -4.74 9.04
CA THR A 41 -26.49 -6.18 8.96
C THR A 41 -25.74 -6.51 7.68
N GLU A 42 -26.20 -6.01 6.53
CA GLU A 42 -25.53 -6.28 5.25
C GLU A 42 -24.15 -5.64 5.19
N ILE A 43 -24.01 -4.40 5.66
CA ILE A 43 -22.72 -3.71 5.69
C ILE A 43 -21.72 -4.44 6.58
N ASP A 44 -22.12 -4.85 7.79
CA ASP A 44 -21.24 -5.58 8.70
C ASP A 44 -20.83 -6.93 8.10
N SER A 45 -21.75 -7.66 7.45
CA SER A 45 -21.44 -8.90 6.76
C SER A 45 -20.49 -8.69 5.58
N SER A 46 -20.72 -7.67 4.75
CA SER A 46 -19.83 -7.33 3.62
C SER A 46 -18.43 -6.97 4.09
N ILE A 47 -18.30 -6.14 5.14
CA ILE A 47 -16.99 -5.79 5.71
C ILE A 47 -16.30 -7.05 6.26
N SER A 48 -17.02 -7.92 6.97
CA SER A 48 -16.44 -9.11 7.58
C SER A 48 -15.91 -10.10 6.54
N ASN A 49 -16.69 -10.37 5.49
CA ASN A 49 -16.28 -11.24 4.38
C ASN A 49 -15.09 -10.64 3.61
N ALA A 50 -15.12 -9.34 3.36
CA ALA A 50 -14.04 -8.64 2.66
C ALA A 50 -12.73 -8.65 3.44
N ILE A 51 -12.79 -8.46 4.77
CA ILE A 51 -11.61 -8.56 5.63
C ILE A 51 -11.06 -9.99 5.65
N GLN A 52 -11.94 -11.00 5.74
CA GLN A 52 -11.51 -12.40 5.65
C GLN A 52 -10.79 -12.69 4.33
N TYR A 53 -11.37 -12.25 3.20
CA TYR A 53 -10.72 -12.35 1.89
C TYR A 53 -9.33 -11.70 1.88
N ILE A 54 -9.20 -10.47 2.40
CA ILE A 54 -7.90 -9.77 2.46
C ILE A 54 -6.87 -10.57 3.27
N GLU A 55 -7.28 -11.15 4.41
CA GLU A 55 -6.39 -11.98 5.22
C GLU A 55 -6.02 -13.31 4.52
N ASP A 56 -6.97 -13.94 3.82
CA ASP A 56 -6.78 -15.21 3.13
C ASP A 56 -5.84 -15.12 1.93
N VAL A 57 -5.79 -13.96 1.26
CA VAL A 57 -4.92 -13.70 0.11
C VAL A 57 -3.60 -13.02 0.47
N GLN A 58 -3.29 -12.87 1.76
CA GLN A 58 -1.97 -12.41 2.20
C GLN A 58 -0.90 -13.43 1.81
N GLU A 59 0.20 -12.96 1.22
CA GLU A 59 1.32 -13.82 0.88
C GLU A 59 2.03 -14.33 2.15
N PRO A 60 2.73 -15.48 2.11
CA PRO A 60 3.40 -16.04 3.28
C PRO A 60 4.41 -15.10 3.94
N ASP A 61 5.02 -14.20 3.17
CA ASP A 61 5.96 -13.19 3.64
C ASP A 61 5.31 -11.96 4.27
N GLY A 62 3.97 -11.85 4.24
CA GLY A 62 3.21 -10.74 4.83
C GLY A 62 2.81 -9.64 3.84
N SER A 63 3.16 -9.78 2.57
CA SER A 63 2.84 -8.80 1.51
C SER A 63 1.51 -9.10 0.81
N TRP A 64 1.05 -8.15 -0.01
CA TRP A 64 -0.03 -8.37 -0.98
C TRP A 64 0.41 -7.89 -2.35
N TYR A 65 0.12 -8.67 -3.38
CA TYR A 65 0.43 -8.32 -4.76
C TYR A 65 -0.47 -7.18 -5.26
N GLY A 66 0.14 -6.12 -5.81
CA GLY A 66 -0.55 -5.01 -6.46
C GLY A 66 -0.80 -5.28 -7.95
N HIS A 67 -2.05 -5.12 -8.37
CA HIS A 67 -2.51 -5.30 -9.75
C HIS A 67 -2.55 -3.99 -10.55
N TRP A 68 -2.66 -2.86 -9.84
CA TRP A 68 -2.83 -1.52 -10.44
C TRP A 68 -1.68 -0.53 -10.14
N GLY A 69 -0.77 -0.93 -9.26
CA GLY A 69 0.45 -0.21 -8.92
C GLY A 69 1.60 -1.18 -8.69
N ILE A 70 2.83 -0.72 -8.88
CA ILE A 70 4.06 -1.51 -8.74
C ILE A 70 4.55 -1.45 -7.29
N CYS A 71 4.57 -2.53 -6.52
CA CYS A 71 3.80 -3.77 -6.67
C CYS A 71 3.31 -4.17 -5.28
N TYR A 72 4.23 -4.61 -4.44
CA TYR A 72 3.90 -5.06 -3.09
C TYR A 72 3.69 -3.91 -2.12
N THR A 73 4.46 -2.81 -2.21
CA THR A 73 4.18 -1.60 -1.42
C THR A 73 2.77 -1.07 -1.67
N TYR A 74 2.32 -1.11 -2.93
CA TYR A 74 0.98 -0.68 -3.34
C TYR A 74 -0.12 -1.61 -2.81
N GLY A 75 -0.04 -2.92 -3.10
CA GLY A 75 -1.04 -3.89 -2.66
C GLY A 75 -1.13 -3.96 -1.12
N THR A 76 0.03 -3.94 -0.46
CA THR A 76 0.12 -3.90 1.00
C THR A 76 -0.52 -2.65 1.58
N TRP A 77 -0.28 -1.47 1.00
CA TRP A 77 -0.90 -0.23 1.47
C TRP A 77 -2.43 -0.31 1.47
N PHE A 78 -3.03 -0.85 0.41
CA PHE A 78 -4.46 -1.10 0.39
C PHE A 78 -4.90 -2.08 1.48
N ALA A 79 -4.26 -3.25 1.58
CA ALA A 79 -4.65 -4.26 2.56
C ALA A 79 -4.60 -3.73 4.01
N VAL A 80 -3.51 -3.02 4.35
CA VAL A 80 -3.37 -2.39 5.68
C VAL A 80 -4.47 -1.38 5.92
N GLY A 81 -4.79 -0.52 4.95
CA GLY A 81 -5.85 0.48 5.09
C GLY A 81 -7.21 -0.13 5.44
N ALA A 82 -7.59 -1.26 4.81
CA ALA A 82 -8.83 -1.96 5.14
C ALA A 82 -8.84 -2.54 6.55
N LEU A 83 -7.74 -3.20 6.93
CA LEU A 83 -7.58 -3.81 8.26
C LEU A 83 -7.62 -2.72 9.35
N ALA A 84 -6.88 -1.62 9.15
CA ALA A 84 -6.83 -0.48 10.04
C ALA A 84 -8.20 0.22 10.19
N ALA A 85 -8.93 0.40 9.09
CA ALA A 85 -10.30 0.96 9.12
C ALA A 85 -11.28 0.10 9.96
N CYS A 86 -10.95 -1.18 10.18
CA CYS A 86 -11.70 -2.09 11.03
C CYS A 86 -11.11 -2.23 12.45
N GLY A 87 -10.20 -1.35 12.86
CA GLY A 87 -9.62 -1.33 14.20
C GLY A 87 -8.51 -2.36 14.44
N ARG A 88 -7.95 -2.95 13.36
CA ARG A 88 -6.81 -3.86 13.45
C ARG A 88 -5.50 -3.06 13.44
N ASN A 89 -4.52 -3.52 14.21
CA ASN A 89 -3.17 -2.96 14.29
C ASN A 89 -2.15 -4.05 14.64
N TYR A 90 -0.88 -3.67 14.77
CA TYR A 90 0.24 -4.54 15.09
C TYR A 90 -0.01 -5.41 16.33
N ARG A 91 -0.67 -4.86 17.36
CA ARG A 91 -0.88 -5.57 18.63
C ARG A 91 -1.92 -6.69 18.51
N ASN A 92 -3.00 -6.45 17.76
CA ASN A 92 -4.15 -7.36 17.71
C ASN A 92 -4.27 -8.18 16.40
N CYS A 93 -3.45 -7.91 15.38
CA CYS A 93 -3.56 -8.56 14.08
C CYS A 93 -2.24 -9.19 13.62
N PRO A 94 -2.13 -10.53 13.57
CA PRO A 94 -0.95 -11.22 13.08
C PRO A 94 -0.57 -10.86 11.64
N ALA A 95 -1.57 -10.63 10.77
CA ALA A 95 -1.33 -10.22 9.39
C ALA A 95 -0.54 -8.91 9.32
N LEU A 96 -0.94 -7.91 10.11
CA LEU A 96 -0.25 -6.61 10.17
C LEU A 96 1.16 -6.69 10.77
N ARG A 97 1.43 -7.63 11.68
CA ARG A 97 2.80 -7.88 12.16
C ARG A 97 3.70 -8.38 11.05
N LYS A 98 3.27 -9.41 10.32
CA LYS A 98 4.02 -9.93 9.16
C LYS A 98 4.23 -8.86 8.10
N THR A 99 3.24 -8.01 7.87
CA THR A 99 3.35 -6.88 6.95
C THR A 99 4.40 -5.87 7.39
N CYS A 100 4.47 -5.54 8.67
CA CYS A 100 5.52 -4.67 9.18
C CYS A 100 6.89 -5.33 9.00
N GLU A 101 7.04 -6.61 9.38
CA GLU A 101 8.27 -7.38 9.16
C GLU A 101 8.70 -7.38 7.68
N PHE A 102 7.76 -7.62 6.77
CA PHE A 102 7.97 -7.54 5.33
C PHE A 102 8.53 -6.18 4.91
N LEU A 103 7.80 -5.09 5.18
CA LEU A 103 8.20 -3.75 4.75
C LEU A 103 9.53 -3.34 5.37
N LEU A 104 9.74 -3.62 6.66
CA LEU A 104 11.01 -3.33 7.34
C LEU A 104 12.19 -4.09 6.72
N SER A 105 11.99 -5.35 6.31
CA SER A 105 13.02 -6.14 5.61
C SER A 105 13.40 -5.56 4.24
N LYS A 106 12.54 -4.73 3.64
CA LYS A 106 12.76 -4.09 2.34
C LYS A 106 13.23 -2.65 2.42
N GLN A 107 13.34 -2.08 3.63
CA GLN A 107 13.81 -0.70 3.78
C GLN A 107 15.27 -0.57 3.34
N LEU A 108 15.53 0.36 2.43
CA LEU A 108 16.86 0.60 1.89
C LEU A 108 17.76 1.34 2.89
N PRO A 109 19.10 1.32 2.72
CA PRO A 109 20.03 2.02 3.61
C PRO A 109 19.74 3.53 3.76
N ASN A 110 19.26 4.18 2.69
CA ASN A 110 18.86 5.59 2.74
C ASN A 110 17.56 5.84 3.54
N GLY A 111 16.78 4.79 3.84
CA GLY A 111 15.52 4.85 4.57
C GLY A 111 14.26 4.71 3.71
N GLY A 112 14.37 4.74 2.38
CA GLY A 112 13.22 4.63 1.47
C GLY A 112 12.93 3.20 1.03
N TRP A 113 11.96 3.08 0.13
CA TRP A 113 11.58 1.85 -0.57
C TRP A 113 11.56 2.10 -2.07
N GLY A 114 11.85 1.07 -2.87
CA GLY A 114 11.85 1.18 -4.33
C GLY A 114 11.73 -0.19 -5.00
N GLU A 115 10.62 -0.40 -5.71
CA GLU A 115 10.33 -1.60 -6.48
C GLU A 115 10.41 -1.32 -7.99
N SER A 116 11.07 -2.21 -8.71
CA SER A 116 11.10 -2.24 -10.16
C SER A 116 9.77 -2.76 -10.72
N TYR A 117 9.40 -2.35 -11.94
CA TYR A 117 8.26 -2.93 -12.67
C TYR A 117 8.37 -4.46 -12.83
N GLN A 118 9.60 -5.00 -12.78
CA GLN A 118 9.86 -6.43 -12.79
C GLN A 118 9.20 -7.15 -11.61
N SER A 119 8.90 -6.46 -10.50
CA SER A 119 8.15 -7.03 -9.38
C SER A 119 6.76 -7.48 -9.79
N SER A 120 6.09 -6.70 -10.63
CA SER A 120 4.77 -7.05 -11.17
C SER A 120 4.85 -8.22 -12.14
N GLN A 121 5.88 -8.25 -13.00
CA GLN A 121 6.06 -9.32 -14.00
C GLN A 121 6.42 -10.66 -13.37
N ASN A 122 7.40 -10.65 -12.46
CA ASN A 122 7.98 -11.87 -11.88
C ASN A 122 7.24 -12.34 -10.63
N LYS A 123 6.32 -11.52 -10.09
CA LYS A 123 5.65 -11.76 -8.80
C LYS A 123 6.62 -12.04 -7.66
N VAL A 124 7.70 -11.25 -7.62
CA VAL A 124 8.68 -11.26 -6.54
C VAL A 124 9.19 -9.84 -6.35
N TRP A 125 9.33 -9.39 -5.11
CA TRP A 125 9.96 -8.10 -4.81
C TRP A 125 11.32 -8.00 -5.50
N THR A 126 11.50 -6.96 -6.32
CA THR A 126 12.70 -6.67 -7.07
C THR A 126 13.04 -5.20 -6.88
N ASN A 127 14.19 -4.90 -6.28
CA ASN A 127 14.60 -3.53 -6.08
C ASN A 127 14.80 -2.82 -7.42
N ILE A 128 14.56 -1.51 -7.44
CA ILE A 128 15.04 -0.65 -8.53
C ILE A 128 16.56 -0.80 -8.62
N GLU A 129 17.09 -0.88 -9.85
CA GLU A 129 18.53 -1.02 -10.10
C GLU A 129 19.34 0.02 -9.31
N GLY A 130 20.42 -0.45 -8.67
CA GLY A 130 21.24 0.35 -7.77
C GLY A 130 20.64 0.53 -6.36
N ASN A 131 19.61 -0.24 -5.99
CA ASN A 131 18.92 -0.13 -4.70
C ASN A 131 18.42 1.30 -4.43
N ARG A 132 17.82 1.91 -5.45
CA ARG A 132 17.31 3.28 -5.40
C ARG A 132 15.92 3.31 -4.78
N ALA A 133 15.66 4.34 -3.97
CA ALA A 133 14.33 4.59 -3.42
C ALA A 133 13.46 5.37 -4.42
N ASN A 134 12.17 5.05 -4.42
CA ASN A 134 11.13 5.79 -5.13
C ASN A 134 10.20 6.46 -4.10
N LEU A 135 9.87 7.73 -4.31
CA LEU A 135 9.16 8.57 -3.34
C LEU A 135 7.71 8.12 -3.16
N VAL A 136 7.06 7.68 -4.22
CA VAL A 136 5.67 7.19 -4.16
C VAL A 136 5.61 5.86 -3.42
N GLN A 137 6.50 4.91 -3.76
CA GLN A 137 6.57 3.62 -3.08
C GLN A 137 7.04 3.75 -1.62
N THR A 138 7.94 4.70 -1.35
CA THR A 138 8.32 5.09 0.02
C THR A 138 7.10 5.61 0.80
N ALA A 139 6.28 6.46 0.19
CA ALA A 139 5.06 6.95 0.81
C ALA A 139 4.04 5.84 1.08
N TRP A 140 3.84 4.89 0.15
CA TRP A 140 2.96 3.72 0.40
C TRP A 140 3.44 2.86 1.56
N ALA A 141 4.75 2.57 1.63
CA ALA A 141 5.33 1.82 2.73
C ALA A 141 5.17 2.57 4.07
N LEU A 142 5.39 3.90 4.08
CA LEU A 142 5.20 4.73 5.26
C LEU A 142 3.75 4.74 5.74
N LEU A 143 2.79 4.96 4.84
CA LEU A 143 1.36 4.92 5.16
C LEU A 143 0.97 3.56 5.76
N SER A 144 1.48 2.47 5.16
CA SER A 144 1.25 1.11 5.66
C SER A 144 1.81 0.91 7.08
N LEU A 145 3.06 1.32 7.33
CA LEU A 145 3.67 1.15 8.65
C LEU A 145 2.97 2.01 9.72
N ILE A 146 2.58 3.25 9.37
CA ILE A 146 1.86 4.14 10.27
C ILE A 146 0.50 3.55 10.63
N ASP A 147 -0.32 3.18 9.64
CA ASP A 147 -1.66 2.65 9.87
C ASP A 147 -1.66 1.27 10.53
N ALA A 148 -0.61 0.47 10.30
CA ALA A 148 -0.42 -0.78 11.02
C ALA A 148 -0.05 -0.58 12.49
N GLY A 149 0.28 0.64 12.93
CA GLY A 149 0.69 0.93 14.31
C GLY A 149 2.14 0.60 14.61
N GLN A 150 3.01 0.52 13.59
CA GLN A 150 4.44 0.25 13.78
C GLN A 150 5.12 1.32 14.64
N ALA A 151 4.65 2.57 14.59
CA ALA A 151 5.21 3.69 15.33
C ALA A 151 5.20 3.48 16.86
N GLU A 152 4.22 2.74 17.40
CA GLU A 152 4.16 2.40 18.82
C GLU A 152 5.19 1.34 19.23
N ILE A 153 5.71 0.58 18.27
CA ILE A 153 6.68 -0.50 18.47
C ILE A 153 8.09 0.04 18.30
N ASP A 154 8.36 0.63 17.13
CA ASP A 154 9.59 1.34 16.82
C ASP A 154 9.32 2.36 15.70
N PRO A 155 9.36 3.67 16.00
CA PRO A 155 9.13 4.71 14.99
C PRO A 155 10.37 4.99 14.13
N THR A 156 11.55 4.43 14.45
CA THR A 156 12.82 4.71 13.77
C THR A 156 12.76 4.48 12.26
N PRO A 157 12.20 3.35 11.75
CA PRO A 157 12.08 3.12 10.30
C PRO A 157 11.20 4.17 9.62
N ILE A 158 10.14 4.62 10.28
CA ILE A 158 9.23 5.66 9.77
C ILE A 158 9.98 7.00 9.69
N HIS A 159 10.71 7.40 10.73
CA HIS A 159 11.53 8.62 10.71
C HIS A 159 12.55 8.62 9.56
N ARG A 160 13.19 7.46 9.32
CA ARG A 160 14.15 7.31 8.21
C ARG A 160 13.50 7.52 6.85
N GLY A 161 12.33 6.93 6.61
CA GLY A 161 11.61 7.10 5.33
C GLY A 161 11.04 8.51 5.16
N VAL A 162 10.50 9.12 6.22
CA VAL A 162 10.02 10.51 6.20
C VAL A 162 11.13 11.48 5.82
N ARG A 163 12.35 11.28 6.35
CA ARG A 163 13.51 12.08 5.97
C ARG A 163 13.85 11.95 4.47
N VAL A 164 13.63 10.78 3.85
CA VAL A 164 13.80 10.62 2.39
C VAL A 164 12.83 11.51 1.64
N LEU A 165 11.56 11.55 2.06
CA LEU A 165 10.55 12.42 1.43
C LEU A 165 10.91 13.90 1.62
N ILE A 166 11.18 14.33 2.85
CA ILE A 166 11.51 15.75 3.14
C ILE A 166 12.72 16.22 2.32
N ASN A 167 13.78 15.41 2.26
CA ASN A 167 15.00 15.77 1.55
C ASN A 167 14.86 15.73 0.02
N ALA A 168 13.80 15.13 -0.50
CA ALA A 168 13.54 15.05 -1.93
C ALA A 168 12.61 16.16 -2.45
N GLN A 169 11.99 16.93 -1.55
CA GLN A 169 11.14 18.05 -1.95
C GLN A 169 11.99 19.13 -2.64
N MET A 170 11.51 19.61 -3.78
CA MET A 170 12.15 20.68 -4.56
C MET A 170 11.86 22.06 -3.95
N GLU A 171 12.60 23.08 -4.40
CA GLU A 171 12.47 24.46 -3.88
C GLU A 171 11.08 25.06 -4.06
N ASP A 172 10.34 24.64 -5.09
CA ASP A 172 8.96 25.06 -5.38
C ASP A 172 7.89 24.22 -4.65
N GLY A 173 8.31 23.22 -3.89
CA GLY A 173 7.45 22.29 -3.17
C GLY A 173 6.99 21.06 -3.97
N ASP A 174 7.31 20.95 -5.27
CA ASP A 174 7.08 19.74 -6.08
C ASP A 174 8.03 18.62 -5.64
N PHE A 175 7.78 17.42 -6.14
CA PHE A 175 8.67 16.28 -6.02
C PHE A 175 9.16 15.84 -7.39
N PRO A 176 10.43 15.40 -7.52
CA PRO A 176 11.00 15.02 -8.80
C PRO A 176 10.26 13.82 -9.40
N GLN A 177 10.11 13.81 -10.73
CA GLN A 177 9.63 12.62 -11.44
C GLN A 177 10.67 11.50 -11.34
N GLN A 178 10.20 10.32 -10.96
CA GLN A 178 11.00 9.09 -10.92
C GLN A 178 10.39 8.03 -11.85
N GLU A 179 10.86 6.79 -11.72
CA GLU A 179 10.35 5.62 -12.45
C GLU A 179 8.82 5.49 -12.34
N ILE A 180 8.24 4.87 -13.36
CA ILE A 180 6.80 4.62 -13.45
C ILE A 180 6.36 3.69 -12.30
N THR A 181 5.23 4.02 -11.67
CA THR A 181 4.69 3.29 -10.51
C THR A 181 3.33 2.63 -10.76
N GLY A 182 2.68 2.92 -11.89
CA GLY A 182 1.44 2.26 -12.29
C GLY A 182 1.70 1.02 -13.11
N VAL A 183 0.84 0.01 -12.95
CA VAL A 183 0.85 -1.19 -13.78
C VAL A 183 -0.57 -1.59 -14.12
N PHE A 184 -0.76 -2.24 -15.26
CA PHE A 184 -1.99 -2.86 -15.68
C PHE A 184 -1.70 -4.17 -16.37
N MET A 185 -2.47 -5.21 -16.03
CA MET A 185 -2.33 -6.55 -16.60
C MET A 185 -0.89 -7.08 -16.58
N ARG A 186 -0.17 -6.78 -15.48
CA ARG A 186 1.24 -7.11 -15.17
C ARG A 186 2.33 -6.49 -16.05
N ASN A 187 2.07 -6.32 -17.34
CA ASN A 187 3.08 -5.97 -18.33
C ASN A 187 2.95 -4.54 -18.88
N CYS A 188 1.81 -3.88 -18.69
CA CYS A 188 1.64 -2.49 -19.12
C CYS A 188 2.00 -1.56 -17.97
N THR A 189 2.98 -0.67 -18.15
CA THR A 189 3.28 0.35 -17.14
C THR A 189 2.50 1.64 -17.45
N LEU A 190 2.01 2.30 -16.41
CA LEU A 190 1.16 3.49 -16.51
C LEU A 190 1.74 4.63 -15.66
N ASN A 191 1.86 5.82 -16.25
CA ASN A 191 2.32 6.99 -15.51
C ASN A 191 1.14 7.69 -14.81
N TYR A 192 1.15 7.68 -13.47
CA TYR A 192 0.26 8.49 -12.65
C TYR A 192 0.97 9.77 -12.19
N SER A 193 0.96 10.82 -13.01
CA SER A 193 1.79 12.02 -12.81
C SER A 193 1.55 12.72 -11.46
N SER A 194 0.32 12.68 -10.93
CA SER A 194 -0.01 13.32 -9.65
C SER A 194 0.50 12.55 -8.43
N TYR A 195 0.88 11.26 -8.56
CA TYR A 195 1.26 10.44 -7.42
C TYR A 195 2.50 10.96 -6.70
N ARG A 196 3.45 11.53 -7.43
CA ARG A 196 4.66 12.14 -6.85
C ARG A 196 4.36 13.28 -5.89
N ASN A 197 3.21 13.93 -6.02
CA ASN A 197 2.76 14.98 -5.11
C ASN A 197 1.80 14.44 -4.05
N ILE A 198 0.76 13.72 -4.47
CA ILE A 198 -0.31 13.24 -3.58
C ILE A 198 0.26 12.38 -2.45
N PHE A 199 1.08 11.38 -2.77
CA PHE A 199 1.50 10.40 -1.78
C PHE A 199 2.54 10.92 -0.80
N PRO A 200 3.59 11.65 -1.21
CA PRO A 200 4.49 12.28 -0.24
C PRO A 200 3.78 13.25 0.70
N ILE A 201 2.88 14.09 0.18
CA ILE A 201 2.08 15.00 1.02
C ILE A 201 1.21 14.21 2.01
N TRP A 202 0.55 13.14 1.55
CA TRP A 202 -0.29 12.30 2.39
C TRP A 202 0.52 11.61 3.49
N ALA A 203 1.62 10.95 3.16
CA ALA A 203 2.48 10.26 4.12
C ALA A 203 3.08 11.23 5.16
N LEU A 204 3.52 12.42 4.73
CA LEU A 204 4.01 13.46 5.65
C LEU A 204 2.90 14.00 6.56
N GLY A 205 1.69 14.16 6.04
CA GLY A 205 0.50 14.55 6.81
C GLY A 205 0.15 13.52 7.89
N GLU A 206 0.11 12.24 7.53
CA GLU A 206 -0.16 11.15 8.48
C GLU A 206 0.96 11.00 9.51
N TYR A 207 2.22 11.10 9.09
CA TYR A 207 3.36 11.12 10.00
C TYR A 207 3.25 12.24 11.03
N ARG A 208 2.95 13.47 10.57
CA ARG A 208 2.76 14.62 11.44
C ARG A 208 1.63 14.37 12.44
N ARG A 209 0.51 13.79 11.98
CA ARG A 209 -0.70 13.57 12.78
C ARG A 209 -0.56 12.43 13.79
N GLN A 210 0.07 11.32 13.41
CA GLN A 210 0.02 10.05 14.13
C GLN A 210 1.34 9.63 14.78
N VAL A 211 2.47 10.28 14.45
CA VAL A 211 3.79 9.86 14.93
C VAL A 211 4.53 11.01 15.60
N LEU A 212 4.63 12.18 14.95
CA LEU A 212 5.41 13.29 15.48
C LEU A 212 4.77 13.95 16.70
N PHE A 213 3.44 14.01 16.74
CA PHE A 213 2.65 14.68 17.79
C PHE A 213 1.71 13.73 18.54
N ALA A 214 1.94 12.41 18.44
CA ALA A 214 1.14 11.40 19.14
C ALA A 214 1.49 11.28 20.63
#